data_AF-A0A0Q5N899-F1
#
_entry.id   AF-A0A0Q5N899-F1
#
_cell.length_a   1.000
_cell.length_b   1.000
_cell.length_c   1.000
_cell.angle_alpha   90.00
_cell.angle_beta   90.00
_cell.angle_gamma   90.00
#
_symmetry.space_group_name_H-M   'P 1'
#
loop_
_entity.id
_entity.type
_entity.pdbx_description
1 polymer ?
#
loop_
_entity_poly.entity_id
_entity_poly.type
_entity_poly.pdbx_seq_one_letter_code
_entity_poly.pdbx_strand_id
1 'polypeptide(L)' 'MGKSKTDLKTFLSRVKQLRGFGDMDAYKAATDFKKMSESEADESISDIINDFSSMSTYDKAKRALIDKVESELRKTGK' A
#
# COMPACT_ATOMS: atom_id res chain seq x y z
N MET A 1 -17.86 -7.37 5.38
CA MET A 1 -16.93 -8.28 6.09
C MET A 1 -15.93 -7.38 6.81
N GLY A 2 -15.92 -7.36 8.14
CA GLY A 2 -15.13 -6.39 8.91
C GLY A 2 -13.64 -6.54 8.60
N LYS A 3 -13.01 -5.47 8.13
CA LYS A 3 -11.57 -5.43 7.82
C LYS A 3 -10.81 -5.74 9.11
N SER A 4 -10.23 -6.93 9.23
CA SER A 4 -9.53 -7.27 10.45
C SER A 4 -8.20 -6.54 10.48
N LYS A 5 -7.92 -5.85 11.59
CA LYS A 5 -6.63 -5.19 11.88
C LYS A 5 -5.41 -6.09 11.58
N THR A 6 -5.61 -7.41 11.67
CA THR A 6 -4.66 -8.46 11.33
C THR A 6 -4.29 -8.50 9.85
N ASP A 7 -5.25 -8.31 8.94
CA ASP A 7 -5.02 -8.31 7.49
C ASP A 7 -4.17 -7.10 7.07
N LEU A 8 -4.50 -5.91 7.59
CA LEU A 8 -3.74 -4.68 7.33
C LEU A 8 -2.31 -4.75 7.91
N LYS A 9 -2.12 -5.35 9.09
CA LYS A 9 -0.78 -5.58 9.67
C LYS A 9 0.04 -6.55 8.82
N THR A 10 -0.57 -7.63 8.36
CA THR A 10 0.09 -8.62 7.49
C THR A 10 0.48 -7.99 6.16
N PHE A 11 -0.41 -7.17 5.60
CA PHE A 11 -0.17 -6.38 4.41
C PHE A 11 1.00 -5.41 4.59
N LEU A 12 1.04 -4.65 5.69
CA LEU A 12 2.13 -3.74 6.02
C LEU A 12 3.49 -4.44 6.06
N SER A 13 3.56 -5.63 6.68
CA SER A 13 4.79 -6.42 6.70
C SER A 13 5.26 -6.82 5.30
N ARG A 14 4.33 -7.19 4.40
CA ARG A 14 4.66 -7.52 3.01
C ARG A 14 5.20 -6.30 2.27
N VAL A 15 4.57 -5.13 2.41
CA VAL A 15 5.03 -3.89 1.78
C VAL A 15 6.44 -3.52 2.27
N LYS A 16 6.72 -3.66 3.57
CA LYS A 16 8.07 -3.39 4.13
C LYS A 16 9.15 -4.32 3.53
N GLN A 17 8.79 -5.55 3.17
CA GLN A 17 9.69 -6.55 2.59
C GLN A 17 9.95 -6.43 1.09
N LEU A 18 9.25 -5.53 0.38
CA LEU A 18 9.47 -5.31 -1.06
C LEU A 18 10.93 -4.91 -1.32
N ARG A 19 11.61 -5.63 -2.22
CA ARG A 19 13.09 -5.59 -2.31
C ARG A 19 13.64 -4.55 -3.28
N GLY A 20 12.81 -3.98 -4.16
CA GLY A 20 13.24 -2.95 -5.10
C GLY A 20 12.33 -2.81 -6.32
N PHE A 21 12.70 -1.86 -7.19
CA PHE A 21 12.02 -1.60 -8.45
C PHE A 21 11.98 -2.84 -9.36
N GLY A 22 10.85 -3.05 -10.06
CA GLY A 22 10.63 -4.24 -10.89
C GLY A 22 10.11 -5.46 -10.13
N ASP A 23 9.93 -5.36 -8.81
CA ASP A 23 9.27 -6.38 -8.01
C ASP A 23 7.76 -6.39 -8.33
N MET A 24 7.28 -7.43 -9.00
CA MET A 24 5.84 -7.62 -9.29
C MET A 24 5.00 -7.57 -8.01
N ASP A 25 5.58 -7.89 -6.86
CA ASP A 25 4.89 -7.82 -5.57
C ASP A 25 4.57 -6.37 -5.17
N ALA A 26 5.31 -5.36 -5.65
CA ALA A 26 5.04 -3.95 -5.34
C ALA A 26 3.76 -3.44 -6.01
N TYR A 27 3.58 -3.74 -7.30
CA TYR A 27 2.36 -3.43 -8.03
C TYR A 27 1.15 -4.16 -7.47
N LYS A 28 1.34 -5.45 -7.17
CA LYS A 28 0.30 -6.29 -6.58
C LYS A 28 -0.10 -5.75 -5.21
N ALA A 29 0.87 -5.37 -4.38
CA ALA A 29 0.59 -4.79 -3.08
C ALA A 29 -0.23 -3.50 -3.19
N ALA A 30 0.17 -2.53 -4.02
CA ALA A 30 -0.57 -1.29 -4.17
C ALA A 30 -2.01 -1.51 -4.73
N THR A 31 -2.17 -2.47 -5.65
CA THR A 31 -3.49 -2.87 -6.17
C THR A 31 -4.36 -3.56 -5.12
N ASP A 32 -3.77 -4.45 -4.32
CA ASP A 32 -4.45 -5.13 -3.22
C ASP A 32 -4.87 -4.12 -2.15
N PHE A 33 -4.02 -3.12 -1.86
CA PHE A 33 -4.38 -2.02 -0.96
C PHE A 33 -5.56 -1.21 -1.49
N LYS A 34 -5.58 -0.89 -2.79
CA LYS A 34 -6.73 -0.20 -3.43
C LYS A 34 -8.04 -0.96 -3.26
N LYS A 35 -8.00 -2.30 -3.40
CA LYS A 35 -9.18 -3.16 -3.18
C LYS A 35 -9.55 -3.26 -1.70
N MET A 36 -8.57 -3.19 -0.80
CA MET A 36 -8.77 -3.24 0.65
C MET A 36 -9.30 -1.92 1.21
N SER A 37 -8.89 -0.77 0.66
CA SER A 37 -9.51 0.51 0.97
C SER A 37 -10.83 0.59 0.22
N GLU A 38 -11.97 0.61 0.91
CA GLU A 38 -13.31 0.81 0.29
C GLU A 38 -13.46 2.20 -0.40
N SER A 39 -12.36 2.92 -0.60
CA SER A 39 -12.31 4.20 -1.29
C SER A 39 -11.81 3.95 -2.73
N GLU A 40 -12.75 3.62 -3.62
CA GLU A 40 -12.47 3.38 -5.05
C GLU A 40 -11.81 4.57 -5.76
N ALA A 41 -11.89 5.77 -5.18
CA ALA A 41 -11.49 7.04 -5.76
C ALA A 41 -10.28 7.70 -5.07
N ASP A 42 -9.46 6.97 -4.32
CA ASP A 42 -8.26 7.57 -3.76
C ASP A 42 -7.20 7.74 -4.86
N GLU A 43 -7.24 8.88 -5.55
CA GLU A 43 -6.28 9.31 -6.59
C GLU A 43 -4.85 9.09 -6.11
N SER A 44 -4.60 9.29 -4.82
CA SER A 44 -3.26 9.12 -4.26
C SER A 44 -2.82 7.66 -4.08
N ILE A 45 -3.70 6.64 -4.20
CA ILE A 45 -3.24 5.24 -4.42
C ILE A 45 -2.84 5.02 -5.88
N SER A 46 -3.57 5.61 -6.82
CA SER A 46 -3.25 5.50 -8.24
C SER A 46 -1.89 6.15 -8.54
N ASP A 47 -1.58 7.27 -7.89
CA ASP A 47 -0.26 7.91 -7.95
C ASP A 47 0.84 7.02 -7.35
N ILE A 48 0.57 6.33 -6.24
CA ILE A 48 1.53 5.36 -5.65
C ILE A 48 1.81 4.21 -6.61
N ILE A 49 0.79 3.66 -7.27
CA ILE A 49 0.95 2.61 -8.28
C ILE A 49 1.81 3.13 -9.43
N ASN A 50 1.58 4.36 -9.87
CA ASN A 50 2.33 4.97 -10.95
C ASN A 50 3.80 5.22 -10.55
N ASP A 51 4.04 5.72 -9.33
CA ASP A 51 5.38 5.93 -8.77
C ASP A 51 6.15 4.60 -8.57
N PHE A 52 5.48 3.44 -8.44
CA PHE A 52 6.15 2.14 -8.48
C PHE A 52 6.69 1.76 -9.88
N SER A 53 6.27 2.47 -10.92
CA SER A 53 6.68 2.26 -12.33
C SER A 53 7.99 2.91 -12.71
N SER A 54 8.61 3.68 -11.81
CA SER A 54 9.96 4.20 -12.02
C SER A 54 10.87 3.90 -10.83
N MET A 55 12.11 3.53 -11.15
CA MET A 55 13.14 3.26 -10.15
C MET A 55 13.43 4.50 -9.29
N SER A 56 13.37 5.69 -9.88
CA SER A 56 13.62 6.96 -9.18
C SER A 56 12.53 7.33 -8.17
N THR A 57 11.31 6.81 -8.35
CA THR A 57 10.15 7.09 -7.49
C THR A 57 9.75 5.90 -6.62
N TYR A 58 10.38 4.74 -6.80
CA TYR A 58 10.07 3.50 -6.08
C TYR A 58 10.10 3.67 -4.55
N ASP A 59 11.19 4.22 -4.00
CA ASP A 59 11.32 4.37 -2.54
C ASP A 59 10.30 5.36 -1.97
N LYS A 60 9.95 6.39 -2.75
CA LYS A 60 8.90 7.34 -2.42
C LYS A 60 7.53 6.65 -2.42
N ALA A 61 7.22 5.85 -3.45
CA ALA A 61 6.00 5.06 -3.55
C ALA A 61 5.85 4.09 -2.36
N LYS A 62 6.92 3.37 -2.04
CA LYS A 62 6.97 2.42 -0.93
C LYS A 62 6.68 3.11 0.41
N ARG A 63 7.30 4.26 0.67
CA ARG A 63 7.04 5.06 1.88
C ARG A 63 5.60 5.55 1.94
N ALA A 64 5.08 6.12 0.86
CA ALA A 64 3.71 6.61 0.79
C ALA A 64 2.67 5.48 1.02
N LEU A 65 2.91 4.29 0.48
CA LEU A 65 2.05 3.12 0.73
C LEU A 65 2.09 2.68 2.20
N ILE A 66 3.28 2.64 2.82
CA ILE A 66 3.44 2.33 4.24
C ILE A 66 2.66 3.32 5.11
N ASP A 67 2.83 4.63 4.87
CA ASP A 67 2.16 5.67 5.66
C ASP A 67 0.64 5.59 5.55
N LYS A 68 0.10 5.29 4.37
CA LYS A 68 -1.34 5.07 4.19
C LYS A 68 -1.86 3.86 4.96
N VAL A 69 -1.17 2.72 4.88
CA VAL A 69 -1.56 1.51 5.61
C VAL A 69 -1.50 1.74 7.12
N GLU A 70 -0.49 2.45 7.61
CA GLU A 70 -0.37 2.80 9.02
C GLU A 70 -1.46 3.79 9.48
N SER A 71 -1.82 4.75 8.62
CA SER A 71 -2.94 5.67 8.85
C SER A 71 -4.28 4.92 8.97
N GLU A 72 -4.57 4.01 8.05
CA GLU A 72 -5.78 3.17 8.10
C GLU A 72 -5.80 2.28 9.35
N LEU A 73 -4.66 1.66 9.72
CA LEU A 73 -4.54 0.88 10.95
C LEU A 73 -4.83 1.69 12.22
N ARG A 74 -4.46 2.98 12.24
CA ARG A 74 -4.79 3.89 13.35
C ARG A 74 -6.28 4.21 13.39
N LYS A 75 -6.93 4.39 12.22
CA LYS A 75 -8.37 4.64 12.13
C LYS A 75 -9.21 3.43 12.57
N THR A 76 -8.81 2.20 12.23
CA THR A 76 -9.51 0.96 12.64
C THR A 76 -9.24 0.57 14.10
N GLY A 77 -8.28 1.23 14.77
CA GLY A 77 -7.91 0.94 16.15
C GLY A 77 -8.62 1.80 17.21
N LYS A 78 -9.55 2.67 16.80
CA LYS A 78 -10.25 3.61 17.67
C LYS A 78 -11.71 3.21 17.85
#